data_AF-A0A1M5X753-F1
#
_entry.id   AF-A0A1M5X753-F1
#
_cell.length_a   1.000
_cell.length_b   1.000
_cell.length_c   1.000
_cell.angle_alpha   90.00
_cell.angle_beta   90.00
_cell.angle_gamma   90.00
#
_symmetry.space_group_name_H-M   'P 1'
#
loop_
_entity.id
_entity.type
_entity.pdbx_description
1 polymer ?
#
loop_
_entity_poly.entity_id
_entity_poly.type
_entity_poly.pdbx_seq_one_letter_code
_entity_poly.pdbx_strand_id
1 'polypeptide(L)'
;MDLSKYTEKDQRVIKLISDAILLSTLKNKLIQCIHMFTGADTEIETYSYSFDLAESSFFEERGLDIYDDDIREKTWESYYENEEKVDFSKCVTEKQHIQVAETIFIKWCESFNSVMLNKQISDED
;
A
#
# COMPACT_ATOMS: atom_id res chain seq x y z
N MET A 1 -13.46 -3.59 -11.47
CA MET A 1 -12.75 -4.83 -11.14
C MET A 1 -13.58 -5.52 -10.08
N ASP A 2 -13.62 -6.85 -10.08
CA ASP A 2 -14.49 -7.61 -9.18
C ASP A 2 -13.73 -8.02 -7.91
N LEU A 3 -14.01 -7.34 -6.80
CA LEU A 3 -13.42 -7.66 -5.49
C LEU A 3 -14.04 -8.92 -4.87
N SER A 4 -15.13 -9.47 -5.42
CA SER A 4 -15.83 -10.64 -4.86
C SER A 4 -14.99 -11.92 -4.88
N LYS A 5 -13.88 -11.93 -5.63
CA LYS A 5 -12.89 -13.03 -5.62
C LYS A 5 -12.03 -13.07 -4.34
N TYR A 6 -12.05 -12.02 -3.52
CA TYR A 6 -11.28 -11.91 -2.28
C TYR A 6 -12.17 -12.15 -1.05
N THR A 7 -11.55 -12.59 0.04
CA THR A 7 -12.23 -12.68 1.34
C THR A 7 -12.63 -11.28 1.84
N GLU A 8 -13.64 -11.19 2.70
CA GLU A 8 -14.03 -9.88 3.30
C GLU A 8 -12.86 -9.20 4.01
N LYS A 9 -11.94 -9.99 4.58
CA LYS A 9 -10.75 -9.51 5.28
C LYS A 9 -9.74 -8.91 4.30
N ASP A 10 -9.44 -9.61 3.22
CA ASP A 10 -8.57 -9.09 2.15
C ASP A 10 -9.16 -7.84 1.48
N GLN A 11 -10.47 -7.80 1.28
CA GLN A 11 -11.16 -6.61 0.75
C GLN A 11 -10.96 -5.37 1.65
N ARG A 12 -10.92 -5.55 2.99
CA ARG A 12 -10.63 -4.45 3.92
C ARG A 12 -9.20 -3.95 3.77
N VAL A 13 -8.22 -4.85 3.66
CA VAL A 13 -6.81 -4.46 3.43
C VAL A 13 -6.67 -3.70 2.11
N ILE A 14 -7.23 -4.22 1.02
CA ILE A 14 -7.22 -3.56 -0.30
C ILE A 14 -7.84 -2.16 -0.22
N LYS A 15 -8.94 -2.00 0.53
CA LYS A 15 -9.58 -0.70 0.72
C LYS A 15 -8.68 0.28 1.49
N LEU A 16 -8.03 -0.15 2.57
CA LEU A 16 -7.12 0.71 3.33
C LEU A 16 -5.92 1.17 2.50
N ILE A 17 -5.36 0.29 1.64
CA ILE A 17 -4.33 0.67 0.67
C ILE A 17 -4.88 1.69 -0.33
N SER A 18 -6.10 1.49 -0.83
CA SER A 18 -6.78 2.42 -1.74
C SER A 18 -6.97 3.81 -1.11
N ASP A 19 -7.38 3.87 0.16
CA ASP A 19 -7.56 5.13 0.89
C ASP A 19 -6.22 5.84 1.10
N ALA A 20 -5.14 5.09 1.36
CA ALA A 20 -3.79 5.64 1.42
C ALA A 20 -3.35 6.28 0.09
N ILE A 21 -3.64 5.64 -1.05
CA ILE A 21 -3.36 6.20 -2.38
C ILE A 21 -4.13 7.50 -2.60
N LEU A 22 -5.44 7.52 -2.27
CA LEU A 22 -6.28 8.71 -2.41
C LEU A 22 -5.73 9.89 -1.61
N LEU A 23 -5.28 9.66 -0.37
CA LEU A 23 -4.67 10.70 0.45
C LEU A 23 -3.39 11.26 -0.19
N SER A 24 -2.52 10.39 -0.71
CA SER A 24 -1.32 10.80 -1.45
C SER A 24 -1.66 11.62 -2.70
N THR A 25 -2.70 11.24 -3.45
CA THR A 25 -3.22 12.03 -4.57
C THR A 25 -3.64 13.44 -4.13
N LEU A 26 -4.43 13.53 -3.05
CA LEU A 26 -4.95 14.81 -2.54
C LEU A 26 -3.81 15.73 -2.06
N LYS A 27 -2.82 15.17 -1.36
CA LYS A 27 -1.61 15.88 -0.94
C LYS A 27 -0.88 16.51 -2.12
N ASN A 28 -0.59 15.72 -3.15
CA ASN A 28 0.16 16.20 -4.32
C ASN A 28 -0.60 17.31 -5.05
N LYS A 29 -1.93 17.20 -5.14
CA LYS A 29 -2.78 18.28 -5.70
C LYS A 29 -2.73 19.54 -4.85
N LEU A 30 -2.77 19.44 -3.53
CA LEU A 30 -2.69 20.59 -2.64
C LEU A 30 -1.35 21.32 -2.78
N ILE A 31 -0.23 20.59 -2.84
CA ILE A 31 1.10 21.14 -3.08
C ILE A 31 1.13 21.91 -4.41
N GLN A 32 0.61 21.31 -5.49
CA GLN A 32 0.51 21.96 -6.79
C GLN A 32 -0.33 23.24 -6.73
N CYS A 33 -1.48 23.22 -6.06
CA CYS A 33 -2.31 24.40 -5.88
C CYS A 33 -1.58 25.51 -5.11
N ILE A 34 -0.89 25.19 -4.01
CA ILE A 34 -0.14 26.18 -3.23
C ILE A 34 0.94 26.84 -4.09
N HIS A 35 1.71 26.04 -4.85
CA HIS A 35 2.72 26.56 -5.77
C HIS A 35 2.09 27.46 -6.84
N MET A 36 0.97 27.05 -7.44
CA MET A 36 0.27 27.87 -8.44
C MET A 36 -0.23 29.22 -7.90
N PHE A 37 -0.70 29.26 -6.64
CA PHE A 37 -1.28 30.47 -6.06
C PHE A 37 -0.22 31.39 -5.43
N THR A 38 0.86 30.83 -4.89
CA THR A 38 1.84 31.59 -4.10
C THR A 38 3.22 31.68 -4.75
N GLY A 39 3.53 30.80 -5.71
CA GLY A 39 4.87 30.63 -6.28
C GLY A 39 5.86 29.96 -5.32
N ALA A 40 5.43 29.53 -4.13
CA ALA A 40 6.28 28.90 -3.13
C ALA A 40 6.22 27.38 -3.25
N ASP A 41 7.39 26.75 -3.21
CA ASP A 41 7.51 25.31 -3.02
C ASP A 41 7.18 24.96 -1.57
N THR A 42 6.26 24.02 -1.38
CA THR A 42 5.79 23.58 -0.07
C THR A 42 5.89 22.07 0.01
N GLU A 43 6.50 21.58 1.07
CA GLU A 43 6.46 20.17 1.43
C GLU A 43 5.37 19.97 2.47
N ILE A 44 4.48 19.02 2.21
CA ILE A 44 3.47 18.58 3.16
C ILE A 44 3.84 17.16 3.56
N GLU A 45 4.29 16.99 4.80
CA GLU A 45 4.40 15.67 5.40
C GLU A 45 2.99 15.12 5.64
N THR A 46 2.67 13.99 5.02
CA THR A 46 1.48 13.21 5.35
C THR A 46 1.93 11.81 5.72
N TYR A 47 1.81 11.49 7.00
CA TYR A 47 1.85 10.11 7.43
C TYR A 47 0.55 9.44 6.97
N SER A 48 0.62 8.49 6.05
CA SER A 48 -0.58 7.77 5.61
C SER A 48 -0.94 6.72 6.65
N TYR A 49 -1.59 7.14 7.74
CA TYR A 49 -2.10 6.26 8.78
C TYR A 49 -2.92 5.08 8.21
N SER A 50 -3.59 5.28 7.06
CA SER A 50 -4.29 4.22 6.34
C SER A 50 -3.37 3.11 5.83
N PHE A 51 -2.13 3.44 5.48
CA PHE A 51 -1.13 2.46 5.04
C PHE A 51 -0.63 1.61 6.21
N ASP A 52 -0.31 2.22 7.36
CA ASP A 52 0.09 1.46 8.55
C ASP A 52 -1.02 0.56 9.07
N LEU A 53 -2.28 1.03 8.98
CA LEU A 53 -3.45 0.20 9.29
C LEU A 53 -3.62 -0.95 8.31
N ALA A 54 -3.36 -0.73 7.02
CA ALA A 54 -3.41 -1.79 6.01
C ALA A 54 -2.34 -2.85 6.29
N GLU A 55 -1.11 -2.42 6.60
CA GLU A 55 -0.01 -3.29 7.00
C GLU A 55 -0.38 -4.09 8.26
N SER A 56 -0.78 -3.40 9.33
CA SER A 56 -1.15 -4.06 10.59
C SER A 56 -2.24 -5.11 10.39
N SER A 57 -3.28 -4.76 9.61
CA SER A 57 -4.37 -5.68 9.29
C SER A 57 -3.88 -6.85 8.43
N PHE A 58 -3.00 -6.62 7.47
CA PHE A 58 -2.45 -7.68 6.62
C PHE A 58 -1.69 -8.73 7.44
N PHE A 59 -0.89 -8.27 8.40
CA PHE A 59 -0.09 -9.13 9.30
C PHE A 59 -0.97 -9.88 10.29
N GLU A 60 -1.90 -9.17 10.97
CA GLU A 60 -2.84 -9.77 11.91
C GLU A 60 -3.62 -10.92 11.26
N GLU A 61 -4.15 -10.69 10.05
CA GLU A 61 -4.95 -11.68 9.33
C GLU A 61 -4.17 -12.91 8.87
N ARG A 62 -2.84 -12.83 8.85
CA ARG A 62 -1.93 -13.94 8.50
C ARG A 62 -1.28 -14.58 9.73
N GLY A 63 -1.63 -14.13 10.93
CA GLY A 63 -1.05 -14.63 12.18
C GLY A 63 0.45 -14.34 12.30
N LEU A 64 0.93 -13.31 11.59
CA LEU A 64 2.31 -12.86 11.67
C LEU A 64 2.49 -11.99 12.91
N ASP A 65 3.65 -12.12 13.54
CA ASP A 65 4.09 -11.09 14.47
C ASP A 65 4.48 -9.85 13.66
N ILE A 66 4.04 -8.67 14.10
CA ILE A 66 4.19 -7.39 13.37
C ILE A 66 5.68 -6.95 13.29
N TYR A 67 6.57 -7.70 13.96
CA TYR A 67 8.02 -7.51 14.00
C TYR A 67 8.83 -8.36 13.00
N ASP A 68 8.19 -9.03 12.03
CA ASP A 68 8.91 -9.67 10.91
C ASP A 68 9.40 -8.60 9.92
N ASP A 69 10.56 -8.02 10.22
CA ASP A 69 11.13 -6.88 9.49
C ASP A 69 11.28 -7.15 7.98
N ASP A 70 11.55 -8.39 7.57
CA ASP A 70 11.71 -8.78 6.15
C ASP A 70 10.42 -8.66 5.33
N ILE A 71 9.27 -9.01 5.92
CA ILE A 71 7.97 -8.91 5.24
C ILE A 71 7.54 -7.45 5.23
N ARG A 72 7.81 -6.75 6.32
CA ARG A 72 7.48 -5.34 6.51
C ARG A 72 8.23 -4.45 5.53
N GLU A 73 9.53 -4.67 5.35
CA GLU A 73 10.33 -3.95 4.37
C GLU A 73 9.73 -4.14 2.96
N LYS A 74 9.42 -5.38 2.58
CA LYS A 74 8.81 -5.69 1.27
C LYS A 74 7.42 -5.08 1.07
N THR A 75 6.60 -4.98 2.12
CA THR A 75 5.30 -4.29 2.03
C THR A 75 5.48 -2.81 1.71
N TRP A 76 6.43 -2.13 2.36
CA TRP A 76 6.76 -0.72 2.10
C TRP A 76 7.41 -0.51 0.73
N GLU A 77 8.39 -1.32 0.35
CA GLU A 77 9.04 -1.27 -0.96
C GLU A 77 8.02 -1.35 -2.10
N SER A 78 7.12 -2.33 -2.03
CA SER A 78 6.12 -2.53 -3.08
C SER A 78 5.13 -1.35 -3.21
N TYR A 79 4.86 -0.61 -2.12
CA TYR A 79 4.04 0.60 -2.19
C TYR A 79 4.78 1.71 -2.93
N TYR A 80 6.00 2.02 -2.51
CA TYR A 80 6.80 3.10 -3.12
C TYR A 80 7.14 2.83 -4.58
N GLU A 81 7.49 1.59 -4.93
CA GLU A 81 7.70 1.21 -6.33
C GLU A 81 6.46 1.52 -7.20
N ASN A 82 5.26 1.28 -6.66
CA ASN A 82 4.02 1.55 -7.40
C ASN A 82 3.72 3.04 -7.44
N GLU A 83 4.03 3.80 -6.39
CA GLU A 83 3.93 5.26 -6.39
C GLU A 83 4.77 5.87 -7.51
N GLU A 84 6.02 5.41 -7.66
CA GLU A 84 6.94 5.84 -8.72
C GLU A 84 6.44 5.44 -10.13
N LYS A 85 5.93 4.22 -10.29
CA LYS A 85 5.52 3.67 -11.61
C LYS A 85 4.18 4.21 -12.10
N VAL A 86 3.21 4.41 -11.21
CA VAL A 86 1.81 4.68 -11.56
C VAL A 86 1.42 6.15 -11.42
N ASP A 87 2.23 6.97 -10.74
CA ASP A 87 1.95 8.37 -10.42
C ASP A 87 0.55 8.53 -9.79
N PHE A 88 0.49 8.32 -8.48
CA PHE A 88 -0.77 8.37 -7.73
C PHE A 88 -1.49 9.71 -7.85
N SER A 89 -0.81 10.81 -8.19
CA SER A 89 -1.47 12.11 -8.40
C SER A 89 -2.49 12.11 -9.55
N LYS A 90 -2.37 11.13 -10.47
CA LYS A 90 -3.26 10.93 -11.62
C LYS A 90 -4.37 9.90 -11.36
N CYS A 91 -4.32 9.18 -10.25
CA CYS A 91 -5.41 8.30 -9.84
C CYS A 91 -6.53 9.16 -9.25
N VAL A 92 -7.60 9.40 -10.01
CA VAL A 92 -8.67 10.33 -9.61
C VAL A 92 -10.02 9.65 -9.42
N THR A 93 -10.15 8.40 -9.87
CA THR A 93 -11.37 7.61 -9.72
C THR A 93 -11.17 6.47 -8.73
N GLU A 94 -12.22 6.14 -7.99
CA GLU A 94 -12.24 4.99 -7.07
C GLU A 94 -11.79 3.70 -7.76
N LYS A 95 -12.20 3.49 -9.02
CA LYS A 95 -11.78 2.33 -9.81
C LYS A 95 -10.27 2.27 -10.01
N GLN A 96 -9.61 3.41 -10.25
CA GLN A 96 -8.15 3.47 -10.41
C GLN A 96 -7.45 3.19 -9.08
N HIS A 97 -7.92 3.80 -7.98
CA HIS A 97 -7.37 3.56 -6.64
C HIS A 97 -7.43 2.10 -6.26
N ILE A 98 -8.59 1.46 -6.46
CA ILE A 98 -8.79 0.03 -6.17
C ILE A 98 -7.90 -0.85 -7.04
N GLN A 99 -7.72 -0.55 -8.33
CA GLN A 99 -6.86 -1.35 -9.21
C GLN A 99 -5.39 -1.30 -8.79
N VAL A 100 -4.89 -0.13 -8.42
CA VAL A 100 -3.52 0.02 -7.93
C VAL A 100 -3.35 -0.63 -6.56
N ALA A 101 -4.32 -0.44 -5.66
CA ALA A 101 -4.33 -1.06 -4.35
C ALA A 101 -4.32 -2.60 -4.42
N GLU A 102 -5.10 -3.19 -5.33
CA GLU A 102 -5.09 -4.64 -5.56
C GLU A 102 -3.72 -5.12 -6.06
N THR A 103 -3.09 -4.37 -6.97
CA THR A 103 -1.75 -4.71 -7.47
C THR A 103 -0.72 -4.74 -6.35
N ILE A 104 -0.76 -3.75 -5.45
CA ILE A 104 0.10 -3.70 -4.25
C ILE A 104 -0.21 -4.89 -3.33
N PHE A 105 -1.48 -5.14 -3.05
CA PHE A 105 -1.92 -6.26 -2.22
C PHE A 105 -1.47 -7.63 -2.74
N ILE A 106 -1.52 -7.86 -4.05
CA ILE A 106 -1.04 -9.11 -4.67
C ILE A 106 0.47 -9.27 -4.43
N LYS A 107 1.27 -8.21 -4.63
CA LYS A 107 2.71 -8.24 -4.34
C LYS A 107 3.01 -8.53 -2.87
N TRP A 108 2.19 -8.02 -1.95
CA TRP A 108 2.31 -8.34 -0.52
C TRP A 108 2.09 -9.82 -0.27
N CYS A 109 1.04 -10.41 -0.88
CA CYS A 109 0.78 -11.84 -0.79
C CYS A 109 1.92 -12.69 -1.36
N GLU A 110 2.50 -12.28 -2.50
CA GLU A 110 3.66 -12.96 -3.11
C GLU A 110 4.90 -12.90 -2.20
N SER A 111 5.17 -11.73 -1.63
CA SER A 111 6.29 -11.50 -0.70
C SER A 111 6.16 -12.36 0.56
N PHE A 112 4.97 -12.39 1.14
CA PHE A 112 4.64 -13.26 2.28
C PHE A 112 4.92 -14.73 1.96
N ASN A 113 4.37 -15.23 0.84
CA ASN A 113 4.55 -16.63 0.44
C ASN A 113 6.03 -16.97 0.22
N SER A 114 6.80 -16.07 -0.39
CA SER A 114 8.24 -16.28 -0.60
C SER A 114 9.01 -16.36 0.72
N VAL A 115 8.71 -15.50 1.68
CA VAL A 115 9.39 -15.52 2.99
C VAL A 115 9.02 -16.78 3.77
N MET A 116 7.74 -17.16 3.78
CA MET A 116 7.29 -18.39 4.46
C MET A 116 7.90 -19.65 3.86
N LEU A 117 8.01 -19.73 2.53
CA LEU A 117 8.69 -20.84 1.86
C LEU A 117 10.17 -20.93 2.24
N ASN A 118 10.87 -19.80 2.28
CA ASN A 118 12.29 -19.78 2.65
C ASN A 118 12.52 -20.19 4.11
N LYS A 119 11.63 -19.78 5.04
CA LYS A 119 11.69 -20.18 6.46
C LYS A 119 11.46 -21.69 6.64
N GLN A 120 10.54 -22.28 5.88
CA GLN A 120 10.32 -23.73 5.92
C GLN A 120 11.54 -24.52 5.44
N ILE A 121 12.22 -24.05 4.39
CA ILE A 121 13.41 -24.71 3.85
C ILE A 121 14.59 -24.61 4.83
N SER A 122 14.75 -23.49 5.55
CA SER A 122 15.84 -23.32 6.52
C SER A 122 15.66 -24.14 7.80
N ASP A 123 14.43 -24.54 8.14
CA ASP A 123 14.13 -25.36 9.32
C ASP A 123 14.31 -26.88 9.03
N GLU A 124 14.52 -27.28 7.78
CA GLU A 124 14.75 -28.68 7.36
C GLU A 124 16.24 -29.07 7.25
N ASP A 125 17.18 -28.13 7.45
CA ASP A 125 18.65 -28.33 7.45
C ASP A 125 19.27 -28.26 8.86
#